data_AF-A0A8J7AE92-F1
#
_entry.id   AF-A0A8J7AE92-F1
#
_cell.length_a   1.000
_cell.length_b   1.000
_cell.length_c   1.000
_cell.angle_alpha   90.00
_cell.angle_beta   90.00
_cell.angle_gamma   90.00
#
_symmetry.space_group_name_H-M   'P 1'
#
loop_
_entity.id
_entity.type
_entity.pdbx_description
1 polymer ?
#
loop_
_entity_poly.entity_id
_entity_poly.type
_entity_poly.pdbx_seq_one_letter_code
_entity_poly.pdbx_strand_id
1 'polypeptide(L)'
;MNYEDATLLRLADQTARLDLFDELSLEQLVSAAYKTELLMVEGPYQPLFTEVRLGLVISNLGMVEGVWNPVGGVDRVEARFHTFGLGSRSPLRVDALWRGDIVVRTVPTTSRITQVEAKWTDSGTIDAEIVAALGSLPANPQTLEQERRTRFLARIRSALDQPLSFSDELLDKWLFSVGAASVSDLITRSQGTVQSGAVQVTFSPPDPSPPSPKALPITAALLIRNADFSVANLLMESKMLREQLEKQGLEQSPDPSLPLRHPLLVVWVVPATVFDDDDWPGGGTGMPPEALRNARRAIAGEWLAREGIGLVATPT
;
A
#
# COMPACT_ATOMS: atom_id res chain seq x y z
N MET A 1 5.33 13.21 -37.45
CA MET A 1 5.82 12.35 -36.35
C MET A 1 4.64 12.11 -35.43
N ASN A 2 4.33 10.86 -35.07
CA ASN A 2 3.24 10.58 -34.12
C ASN A 2 3.71 10.83 -32.68
N TYR A 3 2.77 10.80 -31.74
CA TYR A 3 3.02 11.09 -30.33
C TYR A 3 4.03 10.11 -29.71
N GLU A 4 3.93 8.82 -30.06
CA GLU A 4 4.83 7.79 -29.53
C GLU A 4 6.29 8.04 -29.94
N ASP A 5 6.54 8.27 -31.23
CA ASP A 5 7.90 8.53 -31.74
C ASP A 5 8.47 9.81 -31.14
N ALA A 6 7.65 10.86 -31.01
CA ALA A 6 8.05 12.13 -30.40
C ALA A 6 8.52 11.93 -28.95
N THR A 7 7.75 11.16 -28.20
CA THR A 7 8.03 10.87 -26.78
C THR A 7 9.26 9.97 -26.63
N LEU A 8 9.42 8.97 -27.49
CA LEU A 8 10.62 8.12 -27.52
C LEU A 8 11.89 8.92 -27.83
N LEU A 9 11.81 9.89 -28.76
CA LEU A 9 12.94 10.77 -29.05
C LEU A 9 13.27 11.70 -27.88
N ARG A 10 12.26 12.27 -27.20
CA ARG A 10 12.48 13.05 -25.97
C ARG A 10 13.09 12.19 -24.86
N LEU A 11 12.62 10.95 -24.71
CA LEU A 11 13.23 9.98 -23.81
C LEU A 11 14.65 9.62 -24.22
N ALA A 12 15.03 9.62 -25.51
CA ALA A 12 16.40 9.34 -25.93
C ALA A 12 17.37 10.47 -25.56
N ASP A 13 16.91 11.72 -25.56
CA ASP A 13 17.71 12.90 -25.23
C ASP A 13 17.79 13.13 -23.70
N GLN A 14 19.00 13.31 -23.17
CA GLN A 14 19.22 13.44 -21.73
C GLN A 14 18.60 14.72 -21.14
N THR A 15 18.55 15.80 -21.91
CA THR A 15 18.03 17.09 -21.44
C THR A 15 16.51 17.10 -21.53
N ALA A 16 15.97 16.75 -22.70
CA ALA A 16 14.53 16.76 -22.96
C ALA A 16 13.77 15.70 -22.13
N ARG A 17 14.43 14.62 -21.71
CA ARG A 17 13.82 13.62 -20.83
C ARG A 17 13.40 14.21 -19.47
N LEU A 18 14.15 15.18 -18.95
CA LEU A 18 13.81 15.82 -17.66
C LEU A 18 12.46 16.55 -17.77
N ASP A 19 12.18 17.17 -18.91
CA ASP A 19 10.95 17.93 -19.17
C ASP A 19 9.73 17.02 -19.41
N LEU A 20 9.93 15.71 -19.55
CA LEU A 20 8.83 14.76 -19.72
C LEU A 20 8.02 14.56 -18.43
N PHE A 21 8.66 14.73 -17.27
CA PHE A 21 8.07 14.47 -15.97
C PHE A 21 7.88 15.77 -15.21
N ASP A 22 6.64 16.26 -15.17
CA ASP A 22 6.28 17.38 -14.31
C ASP A 22 6.14 16.96 -12.84
N GLU A 23 5.98 17.96 -11.96
CA GLU A 23 5.92 17.77 -10.52
C GLU A 23 4.79 16.80 -10.11
N LEU A 24 3.60 16.95 -10.72
CA LEU A 24 2.45 16.09 -10.46
C LEU A 24 2.72 14.63 -10.88
N SER A 25 3.37 14.40 -12.02
CA SER A 25 3.75 13.04 -12.43
C SER A 25 4.67 12.40 -11.39
N LEU A 26 5.71 13.13 -10.98
CA LEU A 26 6.71 12.59 -10.07
C LEU A 26 6.14 12.30 -8.68
N GLU A 27 5.27 13.17 -8.18
CA GLU A 27 4.50 12.93 -6.96
C GLU A 27 3.65 11.65 -7.05
N GLN A 28 2.95 11.46 -8.18
CA GLN A 28 2.15 10.26 -8.44
C GLN A 28 3.00 8.99 -8.53
N LEU A 29 4.17 9.07 -9.17
CA LEU A 29 5.13 7.98 -9.24
C LEU A 29 5.65 7.60 -7.86
N VAL A 30 6.00 8.59 -7.02
CA VAL A 30 6.43 8.35 -5.63
C VAL A 30 5.31 7.72 -4.80
N SER A 31 4.08 8.20 -4.95
CA SER A 31 2.90 7.65 -4.27
C SER A 31 2.54 6.23 -4.71
N ALA A 32 2.82 5.88 -5.97
CA ALA A 32 2.70 4.53 -6.48
C ALA A 32 3.80 3.61 -5.94
N ALA A 33 5.05 4.08 -5.88
CA ALA A 33 6.18 3.26 -5.43
C ALA A 33 6.22 3.05 -3.91
N TYR A 34 5.80 4.06 -3.13
CA TYR A 34 6.01 4.10 -1.68
C TYR A 34 4.74 4.37 -0.88
N LYS A 35 4.79 4.03 0.40
CA LYS A 35 3.82 4.46 1.42
C LYS A 35 4.22 5.85 1.90
N THR A 36 3.84 6.87 1.15
CA THR A 36 4.19 8.28 1.38
C THR A 36 3.70 8.80 2.72
N GLU A 37 2.62 8.23 3.25
CA GLU A 37 2.10 8.50 4.60
C GLU A 37 3.09 8.15 5.73
N LEU A 38 4.02 7.22 5.50
CA LEU A 38 5.05 6.84 6.46
C LEU A 38 6.36 7.63 6.28
N LEU A 39 6.61 8.12 5.06
CA LEU A 39 7.83 8.83 4.69
C LEU A 39 7.73 10.35 4.83
N MET A 40 6.53 10.90 4.92
CA MET A 40 6.28 12.36 4.93
C MET A 40 7.05 13.05 3.80
N VAL A 41 6.80 12.59 2.57
CA VAL A 41 7.45 13.13 1.37
C VAL A 41 6.82 14.45 0.97
N GLU A 42 7.65 15.38 0.50
CA GLU A 42 7.21 16.63 -0.10
C GLU A 42 8.13 17.01 -1.27
N GLY A 43 7.63 17.93 -2.11
CA GLY A 43 8.39 18.51 -3.22
C GLY A 43 9.52 19.45 -2.77
N PRO A 44 10.38 19.91 -3.69
CA PRO A 44 10.30 19.63 -5.13
C PRO A 44 10.71 18.19 -5.46
N TYR A 45 10.07 17.64 -6.49
CA TYR A 45 10.38 16.32 -7.01
C TYR A 45 11.34 16.44 -8.20
N GLN A 46 12.40 15.64 -8.24
CA GLN A 46 13.36 15.65 -9.34
C GLN A 46 13.70 14.23 -9.80
N PRO A 47 13.56 13.90 -11.10
CA PRO A 47 13.93 12.59 -11.60
C PRO A 47 15.44 12.52 -11.85
N LEU A 48 16.04 11.42 -11.41
CA LEU A 48 17.40 11.03 -11.74
C LEU A 48 17.37 9.72 -12.55
N PHE A 49 18.04 9.73 -13.70
CA PHE A 49 18.08 8.60 -14.61
C PHE A 49 19.46 7.95 -14.54
N THR A 50 19.56 6.85 -13.79
CA THR A 50 20.78 6.04 -13.74
C THR A 50 20.92 5.18 -14.99
N GLU A 51 19.81 4.58 -15.42
CA GLU A 51 19.73 3.76 -16.63
C GLU A 51 18.38 3.97 -17.31
N VAL A 52 18.41 4.18 -18.63
CA VAL A 52 17.22 4.15 -19.49
C VAL A 52 17.48 3.27 -20.70
N ARG A 53 16.63 2.27 -20.90
CA ARG A 53 16.65 1.37 -22.07
C ARG A 53 15.39 1.57 -22.88
N LEU A 54 15.52 1.87 -24.17
CA LEU A 54 14.37 2.00 -25.08
C LEU A 54 14.06 0.67 -25.75
N GLY A 55 12.78 0.40 -26.00
CA GLY A 55 12.31 -0.74 -26.80
C GLY A 55 12.65 -2.10 -26.19
N LEU A 56 12.43 -2.26 -24.88
CA LEU A 56 12.67 -3.53 -24.20
C LEU A 56 11.58 -4.55 -24.60
N VAL A 57 12.03 -5.68 -25.15
CA VAL A 57 11.16 -6.81 -25.53
C VAL A 57 11.22 -7.87 -24.45
N ILE A 58 10.07 -8.19 -23.87
CA ILE A 58 9.97 -9.20 -22.82
C ILE A 58 9.52 -10.50 -23.46
N SER A 59 10.38 -11.51 -23.34
CA SER A 59 10.03 -12.86 -23.77
C SER A 59 9.00 -13.45 -22.82
N ASN A 60 7.91 -13.96 -23.37
CA ASN A 60 6.94 -14.73 -22.59
C ASN A 60 7.66 -15.95 -21.99
N LEU A 61 7.74 -16.01 -20.66
CA LEU A 61 8.19 -17.21 -19.98
C LEU A 61 7.07 -18.25 -20.07
N GLY A 62 7.27 -19.27 -20.90
CA GLY A 62 6.40 -20.44 -20.90
C GLY A 62 6.55 -21.19 -19.58
N MET A 63 5.44 -21.60 -18.99
CA MET A 63 5.44 -22.49 -17.82
C MET A 63 5.18 -23.92 -18.28
N VAL A 64 6.00 -24.86 -17.82
CA VAL A 64 5.79 -26.30 -18.06
C VAL A 64 5.50 -26.95 -16.72
N GLU A 65 4.28 -27.44 -16.55
CA GLU A 65 3.88 -28.21 -15.38
C GLU A 65 3.85 -29.69 -15.75
N GLY A 66 4.49 -30.54 -14.95
CA GLY A 66 4.57 -31.99 -15.19
C GLY A 66 3.90 -32.78 -14.07
N VAL A 67 3.03 -33.72 -14.40
CA VAL A 67 2.46 -34.68 -13.45
C VAL A 67 2.92 -36.09 -13.81
N TRP A 68 3.44 -36.79 -12.80
CA TRP A 68 3.87 -38.19 -12.92
C TRP A 68 2.76 -39.11 -12.43
N ASN A 69 2.22 -39.93 -13.33
CA ASN A 69 1.15 -40.86 -13.01
C ASN A 69 1.62 -42.32 -13.15
N PRO A 70 1.26 -43.21 -12.21
CA PRO A 70 1.38 -44.64 -12.42
C PRO A 70 0.33 -45.10 -13.43
N VAL A 71 0.72 -45.93 -14.39
CA VAL A 71 -0.20 -46.56 -15.34
C VAL A 71 -0.10 -48.07 -15.19
N GLY A 72 -1.16 -48.69 -14.64
CA GLY A 72 -1.28 -50.14 -14.53
C GLY A 72 -0.41 -50.82 -13.46
N GLY A 73 0.25 -50.07 -12.56
CA GLY A 73 1.11 -50.61 -11.50
C GLY A 73 1.52 -49.57 -10.46
N VAL A 74 2.49 -49.88 -9.59
CA VAL A 74 3.01 -48.94 -8.57
C VAL A 74 4.06 -47.99 -9.16
N ASP A 75 4.68 -48.38 -10.28
CA ASP A 75 5.72 -47.61 -10.94
C ASP A 75 5.15 -46.44 -11.75
N ARG A 76 5.71 -45.25 -11.56
CA ARG A 76 5.36 -44.03 -12.29
C ARG A 76 6.03 -44.04 -13.65
N VAL A 77 5.37 -44.63 -14.65
CA VAL A 77 5.89 -44.79 -16.01
C VAL A 77 5.40 -43.73 -17.01
N GLU A 78 4.44 -42.87 -16.64
CA GLU A 78 3.93 -41.81 -17.51
C GLU A 78 4.17 -40.42 -16.91
N ALA A 79 4.72 -39.52 -17.72
CA ALA A 79 4.79 -38.09 -17.43
C ALA A 79 3.89 -37.32 -18.40
N ARG A 80 2.97 -36.52 -17.86
CA ARG A 80 2.17 -35.57 -18.65
C ARG A 80 2.64 -34.17 -18.38
N PHE A 81 2.95 -33.44 -19.45
CA PHE A 81 3.36 -32.05 -19.37
C PHE A 81 2.26 -31.15 -19.92
N HIS A 82 1.86 -30.16 -19.15
CA HIS A 82 0.99 -29.06 -19.57
C HIS A 82 1.87 -27.82 -19.76
N THR A 83 1.88 -27.30 -20.97
CA THR A 83 2.60 -26.07 -21.30
C THR A 83 1.63 -24.90 -21.33
N PHE A 84 1.87 -23.89 -20.50
CA PHE A 84 1.11 -22.64 -20.46
C PHE A 84 1.97 -21.48 -20.97
N GLY A 85 1.35 -20.42 -21.50
CA GLY A 85 2.05 -19.19 -21.85
C GLY A 85 2.83 -19.20 -23.18
N LEU A 86 2.75 -20.27 -23.98
CA LEU A 86 3.33 -20.34 -25.33
C LEU A 86 2.52 -19.57 -26.41
N GLY A 87 1.55 -18.74 -26.00
CA GLY A 87 0.37 -18.43 -26.81
C GLY A 87 0.09 -16.99 -27.23
N SER A 88 0.82 -15.96 -26.80
CA SER A 88 0.60 -14.61 -27.38
C SER A 88 1.57 -14.35 -28.53
N ARG A 89 1.01 -14.12 -29.73
CA ARG A 89 1.76 -13.90 -30.99
C ARG A 89 2.58 -12.60 -31.03
N SER A 90 2.50 -11.76 -30.00
CA SER A 90 3.34 -10.58 -29.89
C SER A 90 4.02 -10.58 -28.52
N PRO A 91 5.35 -10.40 -28.47
CA PRO A 91 6.03 -10.17 -27.20
C PRO A 91 5.45 -8.91 -26.55
N LEU A 92 5.38 -8.90 -25.21
CA LEU A 92 5.07 -7.69 -24.47
C LEU A 92 6.21 -6.70 -24.67
N ARG A 93 5.86 -5.52 -25.19
CA ARG A 93 6.80 -4.45 -25.49
C ARG A 93 6.71 -3.40 -24.40
N VAL A 94 7.86 -3.07 -23.84
CA VAL A 94 8.04 -1.88 -23.00
C VAL A 94 8.71 -0.82 -23.86
N ASP A 95 8.10 0.36 -23.93
CA ASP A 95 8.63 1.43 -24.76
C ASP A 95 9.92 2.00 -24.19
N ALA A 96 10.01 2.10 -22.86
CA ALA A 96 11.27 2.36 -22.16
C ALA A 96 11.29 1.77 -20.75
N LEU A 97 12.45 1.32 -20.28
CA LEU A 97 12.70 0.98 -18.88
C LEU A 97 13.54 2.08 -18.26
N TRP A 98 13.08 2.66 -17.15
CA TRP A 98 13.82 3.60 -16.32
C TRP A 98 14.21 2.93 -15.00
N ARG A 99 15.50 2.98 -14.69
CA ARG A 99 16.07 2.71 -13.36
C ARG A 99 16.82 3.94 -12.88
N GLY A 100 16.56 4.37 -11.67
CA GLY A 100 17.17 5.57 -11.11
C GLY A 100 16.50 5.96 -9.83
N ASP A 101 16.31 7.25 -9.61
CA ASP A 101 15.77 7.78 -8.36
C ASP A 101 14.81 8.93 -8.63
N ILE A 102 13.90 9.16 -7.68
CA ILE A 102 13.20 10.45 -7.55
C ILE A 102 13.71 11.10 -6.29
N VAL A 103 14.35 12.26 -6.42
CA VAL A 103 14.76 13.07 -5.27
C VAL A 103 13.53 13.80 -4.77
N VAL A 104 13.22 13.58 -3.50
CA VAL A 104 12.15 14.25 -2.75
C VAL A 104 12.74 14.88 -1.49
N ARG A 105 11.94 15.63 -0.74
CA ARG A 105 12.29 16.00 0.63
C ARG A 105 11.53 15.11 1.61
N THR A 106 12.21 14.62 2.64
CA THR A 106 11.59 13.83 3.72
C THR A 106 11.92 14.43 5.07
N VAL A 107 10.95 14.39 5.98
CA VAL A 107 11.18 14.63 7.42
C VAL A 107 11.53 13.29 8.08
N PRO A 108 12.64 13.20 8.83
CA PRO A 108 12.96 11.99 9.58
C PRO A 108 11.83 11.67 10.58
N THR A 109 11.07 10.61 10.35
CA THR A 109 10.12 10.05 11.33
C THR A 109 10.86 9.23 12.38
N THR A 110 11.80 9.86 13.08
CA THR A 110 12.55 9.25 14.19
C THR A 110 11.96 9.63 15.53
N SER A 111 10.63 9.56 15.66
CA SER A 111 9.99 9.61 16.97
C SER A 111 10.48 8.42 17.80
N ARG A 112 11.18 8.70 18.91
CA ARG A 112 11.66 7.67 19.81
C ARG A 112 10.65 7.47 20.92
N ILE A 113 10.50 6.24 21.39
CA ILE A 113 9.78 5.99 22.64
C ILE A 113 10.58 6.66 23.75
N THR A 114 10.00 7.68 24.40
CA THR A 114 10.63 8.41 25.50
C THR A 114 10.22 7.84 26.85
N GLN A 115 9.05 7.23 26.92
CA GLN A 115 8.51 6.68 28.16
C GLN A 115 7.60 5.50 27.85
N VAL A 116 7.72 4.46 28.67
CA VAL A 116 6.79 3.34 28.71
C VAL A 116 6.27 3.24 30.13
N GLU A 117 4.97 3.40 30.31
CA GLU A 117 4.30 3.15 31.58
C GLU A 117 3.45 1.90 31.49
N ALA A 118 3.61 0.99 32.45
CA ALA A 118 2.76 -0.17 32.59
C ALA A 118 1.98 -0.07 33.90
N LYS A 119 0.65 -0.09 33.80
CA LYS A 119 -0.25 -0.14 34.96
C LYS A 119 -1.01 -1.46 34.91
N TRP A 120 -0.73 -2.33 35.88
CA TRP A 120 -1.41 -3.60 36.05
C TRP A 120 -2.58 -3.43 37.00
N THR A 121 -3.75 -3.89 36.56
CA THR A 121 -4.98 -3.82 37.33
C THR A 121 -5.43 -5.24 37.68
N ASP A 122 -5.80 -5.42 38.95
CA ASP A 122 -6.37 -6.69 39.42
C ASP A 122 -7.82 -6.78 38.95
N SER A 123 -8.11 -7.74 38.07
CA SER A 123 -9.47 -7.98 37.59
C SER A 123 -10.23 -9.02 38.43
N GLY A 124 -9.54 -9.71 39.34
CA GLY A 124 -10.11 -10.73 40.22
C GLY A 124 -11.06 -10.18 41.28
N THR A 125 -11.00 -8.88 41.58
CA THR A 125 -11.87 -8.25 42.60
C THR A 125 -13.22 -7.76 42.06
N ILE A 126 -13.47 -7.84 40.75
CA ILE A 126 -14.68 -7.28 40.13
C ILE A 126 -15.96 -7.86 40.75
N ASP A 127 -16.01 -9.18 41.00
CA ASP A 127 -17.17 -9.82 41.62
C ASP A 127 -17.40 -9.32 43.05
N ALA A 128 -16.33 -9.13 43.83
CA ALA A 128 -16.43 -8.58 45.18
C ALA A 128 -16.97 -7.14 45.16
N GLU A 129 -16.62 -6.35 44.14
CA GLU A 129 -17.12 -4.98 44.00
C GLU A 129 -18.58 -4.92 43.54
N ILE A 130 -19.01 -5.88 42.72
CA ILE A 130 -20.43 -6.04 42.36
C ILE A 130 -21.23 -6.39 43.62
N VAL A 131 -20.76 -7.36 44.43
CA VAL A 131 -21.39 -7.72 45.71
C VAL A 131 -21.42 -6.55 46.67
N ALA A 132 -20.33 -5.78 46.78
CA ALA A 132 -20.29 -4.61 47.64
C ALA A 132 -21.29 -3.51 47.22
N ALA A 133 -21.55 -3.36 45.92
CA ALA A 133 -22.48 -2.35 45.40
C ALA A 133 -23.95 -2.81 45.36
N LEU A 134 -24.20 -4.08 45.08
CA LEU A 134 -25.54 -4.63 44.84
C LEU A 134 -26.03 -5.58 45.95
N GLY A 135 -25.20 -5.86 46.95
CA GLY A 135 -25.46 -6.79 48.06
C GLY A 135 -25.30 -8.27 47.69
N SER A 136 -25.36 -8.63 46.41
CA SER A 136 -25.12 -9.98 45.89
C SER A 136 -24.76 -9.93 44.40
N LEU A 137 -24.27 -11.04 43.85
CA LEU A 137 -24.11 -11.15 42.39
C LEU A 137 -25.48 -11.28 41.73
N PRO A 138 -25.76 -10.53 40.64
CA PRO A 138 -26.99 -10.68 39.88
C PRO A 138 -27.24 -12.14 39.46
N ALA A 139 -28.44 -12.65 39.74
CA ALA A 139 -28.82 -14.02 39.39
C ALA A 139 -29.06 -14.20 37.87
N ASN A 140 -29.38 -13.12 37.16
CA ASN A 140 -29.49 -13.14 35.70
C ASN A 140 -28.08 -13.08 35.06
N PRO A 141 -27.65 -14.09 34.28
CA PRO A 141 -26.34 -14.12 33.66
C PRO A 141 -26.03 -12.93 32.75
N GLN A 142 -27.03 -12.39 32.04
CA GLN A 142 -26.84 -11.24 31.15
C GLN A 142 -26.55 -9.96 31.95
N THR A 143 -27.27 -9.76 33.06
CA THR A 143 -27.05 -8.63 33.97
C THR A 143 -25.70 -8.73 34.64
N LEU A 144 -25.28 -9.92 35.05
CA LEU A 144 -23.96 -10.15 35.64
C LEU A 144 -22.83 -9.85 34.64
N GLU A 145 -22.95 -10.31 33.39
CA GLU A 145 -21.96 -9.99 32.34
C GLU A 145 -21.88 -8.48 32.09
N GLN A 146 -23.03 -7.79 32.02
CA GLN A 146 -23.05 -6.35 31.81
C GLN A 146 -22.34 -5.60 32.94
N GLU A 147 -22.61 -5.94 34.20
CA GLU A 147 -21.92 -5.35 35.36
C GLU A 147 -20.40 -5.61 35.35
N ARG A 148 -19.99 -6.86 35.08
CA ARG A 148 -18.58 -7.23 34.95
C ARG A 148 -17.89 -6.45 33.84
N ARG A 149 -18.53 -6.37 32.68
CA ARG A 149 -18.02 -5.64 31.52
C ARG A 149 -17.86 -4.15 31.82
N THR A 150 -18.88 -3.51 32.39
CA THR A 150 -18.84 -2.09 32.76
C THR A 150 -17.70 -1.79 33.72
N ARG A 151 -17.50 -2.62 34.74
CA ARG A 151 -16.42 -2.44 35.72
C ARG A 151 -15.03 -2.74 35.16
N PHE A 152 -14.92 -3.78 34.33
CA PHE A 152 -13.67 -4.12 33.65
C PHE A 152 -13.21 -2.98 32.73
N LEU A 153 -14.14 -2.43 31.94
CA LEU A 153 -13.87 -1.25 31.10
C LEU A 153 -13.46 -0.05 31.93
N ALA A 154 -14.22 0.29 32.97
CA ALA A 154 -13.89 1.42 33.85
C ALA A 154 -12.47 1.27 34.43
N ARG A 155 -12.10 0.05 34.82
CA ARG A 155 -10.78 -0.27 35.37
C ARG A 155 -9.66 -0.08 34.34
N ILE A 156 -9.77 -0.67 33.15
CA ILE A 156 -8.76 -0.46 32.09
C ILE A 156 -8.66 1.02 31.73
N ARG A 157 -9.79 1.69 31.55
CA ARG A 157 -9.83 3.12 31.20
C ARG A 157 -9.15 4.00 32.26
N SER A 158 -9.29 3.67 33.54
CA SER A 158 -8.61 4.41 34.62
C SER A 158 -7.08 4.32 34.58
N ALA A 159 -6.55 3.30 33.90
CA ALA A 159 -5.12 3.10 33.74
C ALA A 159 -4.53 3.78 32.48
N LEU A 160 -5.37 4.41 31.65
CA LEU A 160 -4.98 5.04 30.38
C LEU A 160 -5.10 6.56 30.45
N ASP A 161 -4.15 7.27 29.83
CA ASP A 161 -4.27 8.73 29.66
C ASP A 161 -5.34 9.13 28.62
N GLN A 162 -5.69 8.22 27.71
CA GLN A 162 -6.79 8.38 26.76
C GLN A 162 -7.87 7.31 27.00
N PRO A 163 -8.69 7.44 28.06
CA PRO A 163 -9.63 6.41 28.48
C PRO A 163 -10.65 6.06 27.39
N LEU A 164 -11.07 7.03 26.57
CA LEU A 164 -12.09 6.82 25.54
C LEU A 164 -11.57 6.07 24.31
N SER A 165 -10.25 5.97 24.12
CA SER A 165 -9.64 5.21 23.02
C SER A 165 -9.81 3.70 23.19
N PHE A 166 -10.07 3.22 24.41
CA PHE A 166 -10.41 1.82 24.68
C PHE A 166 -11.93 1.63 24.65
N SER A 167 -12.46 1.34 23.45
CA SER A 167 -13.90 1.18 23.20
C SER A 167 -14.40 -0.25 23.52
N ASP A 168 -15.72 -0.42 23.53
CA ASP A 168 -16.37 -1.72 23.67
C ASP A 168 -15.97 -2.68 22.53
N GLU A 169 -15.90 -2.18 21.30
CA GLU A 169 -15.49 -2.99 20.14
C GLU A 169 -14.03 -3.44 20.25
N LEU A 170 -13.16 -2.61 20.85
CA LEU A 170 -11.78 -2.98 21.09
C LEU A 170 -11.66 -4.03 22.20
N LEU A 171 -12.48 -3.93 23.25
CA LEU A 171 -12.58 -4.96 24.27
C LEU A 171 -13.02 -6.30 23.68
N ASP A 172 -14.01 -6.31 22.78
CA ASP A 172 -14.50 -7.55 22.15
C ASP A 172 -13.43 -8.20 21.28
N LYS A 173 -12.70 -7.40 20.49
CA LYS A 173 -11.54 -7.88 19.72
C LYS A 173 -10.45 -8.46 20.61
N TRP A 174 -10.20 -7.83 21.75
CA TRP A 174 -9.22 -8.30 22.73
C TRP A 174 -9.66 -9.59 23.41
N LEU A 175 -10.91 -9.70 23.86
CA LEU A 175 -11.47 -10.93 24.43
C LEU A 175 -11.34 -12.08 23.43
N PHE A 176 -11.70 -11.84 22.17
CA PHE A 176 -11.56 -12.84 21.11
C PHE A 176 -10.10 -13.25 20.89
N SER A 177 -9.14 -12.32 20.92
CA SER A 177 -7.72 -12.64 20.71
C SER A 177 -7.11 -13.46 21.83
N VAL A 178 -7.60 -13.31 23.07
CA VAL A 178 -7.25 -14.17 24.22
C VAL A 178 -8.14 -15.41 24.33
N GLY A 179 -9.00 -15.63 23.34
CA GLY A 179 -9.91 -16.77 23.22
C GLY A 179 -11.09 -16.76 24.20
N ALA A 180 -11.35 -15.66 24.89
CA ALA A 180 -12.49 -15.50 25.80
C ALA A 180 -13.75 -15.05 25.03
N ALA A 181 -14.89 -15.68 25.32
CA ALA A 181 -16.16 -15.30 24.69
C ALA A 181 -16.83 -14.08 25.38
N SER A 182 -16.45 -13.79 26.63
CA SER A 182 -16.98 -12.67 27.42
C SER A 182 -16.05 -12.32 28.58
N VAL A 183 -16.35 -11.24 29.32
CA VAL A 183 -15.59 -10.87 30.53
C VAL A 183 -15.82 -11.88 31.65
N SER A 184 -17.06 -12.38 31.80
CA SER A 184 -17.35 -13.47 32.74
C SER A 184 -16.54 -14.72 32.44
N ASP A 185 -16.44 -15.09 31.17
CA ASP A 185 -15.66 -16.26 30.74
C ASP A 185 -14.17 -16.06 31.03
N LEU A 186 -13.62 -14.87 30.73
CA LEU A 186 -12.26 -14.49 31.09
C LEU A 186 -11.99 -14.62 32.61
N ILE A 187 -12.84 -14.02 33.45
CA ILE A 187 -12.69 -14.05 34.92
C ILE A 187 -12.80 -15.49 35.44
N THR A 188 -13.75 -16.27 34.91
CA THR A 188 -14.00 -17.65 35.34
C THR A 188 -12.84 -18.57 34.98
N ARG A 189 -12.34 -18.51 33.73
CA ARG A 189 -11.20 -19.32 33.28
C ARG A 189 -9.93 -19.01 34.02
N SER A 190 -9.75 -17.75 34.42
CA SER A 190 -8.55 -17.29 35.09
C SER A 190 -8.59 -17.40 36.61
N GLN A 191 -9.74 -17.72 37.21
CA GLN A 191 -9.89 -17.88 38.66
C GLN A 191 -9.30 -16.70 39.47
N GLY A 192 -9.43 -15.48 38.97
CA GLY A 192 -8.88 -14.28 39.62
C GLY A 192 -7.37 -14.08 39.46
N THR A 193 -6.70 -14.82 38.59
CA THR A 193 -5.28 -14.63 38.28
C THR A 193 -5.02 -13.74 37.06
N VAL A 194 -6.06 -13.28 36.35
CA VAL A 194 -5.88 -12.32 35.25
C VAL A 194 -5.48 -10.95 35.80
N GLN A 195 -4.25 -10.59 35.50
CA GLN A 195 -3.78 -9.21 35.57
C GLN A 195 -4.00 -8.58 34.19
N SER A 196 -4.96 -7.66 34.10
CA SER A 196 -5.12 -6.82 32.92
C SER A 196 -4.23 -5.60 33.05
N GLY A 197 -3.25 -5.47 32.15
CA GLY A 197 -2.33 -4.34 32.10
C GLY A 197 -2.69 -3.36 31.00
N ALA A 198 -2.58 -2.07 31.29
CA ALA A 198 -2.46 -1.04 30.28
C ALA A 198 -0.97 -0.70 30.10
N VAL A 199 -0.47 -0.78 28.87
CA VAL A 199 0.85 -0.27 28.51
C VAL A 199 0.65 1.00 27.71
N GLN A 200 1.19 2.10 28.21
CA GLN A 200 1.22 3.38 27.55
C GLN A 200 2.62 3.66 27.03
N VAL A 201 2.68 4.10 25.78
CA VAL A 201 3.93 4.46 25.11
C VAL A 201 3.84 5.93 24.73
N THR A 202 4.78 6.73 25.24
CA THR A 202 4.93 8.14 24.86
C THR A 202 6.08 8.25 23.87
N PHE A 203 5.83 8.97 22.78
CA PHE A 203 6.83 9.26 21.77
C PHE A 203 7.41 10.67 21.96
N SER A 204 8.66 10.86 21.58
CA SER A 204 9.24 12.20 21.46
C SER A 204 8.43 13.02 20.45
N PRO A 205 8.36 14.36 20.63
CA PRO A 205 7.82 15.22 19.59
C PRO A 205 8.55 14.96 18.26
N PRO A 206 7.89 15.21 17.12
CA PRO A 206 8.54 15.09 15.81
C PRO A 206 9.83 15.91 15.80
N ASP A 207 10.88 15.37 15.18
CA ASP A 207 12.13 16.09 15.01
C ASP A 207 11.84 17.38 14.23
N PRO A 208 12.13 18.58 14.79
CA PRO A 208 11.86 19.84 14.11
C PRO A 208 12.84 20.12 12.96
N SER A 209 13.76 19.19 12.67
CA SER A 209 14.72 19.32 11.58
C SER A 209 14.01 19.58 10.25
N PRO A 210 14.53 20.53 9.44
CA PRO A 210 13.93 20.84 8.15
C PRO A 210 13.96 19.61 7.23
N PRO A 211 12.95 19.46 6.36
CA PRO A 211 12.91 18.41 5.35
C PRO A 211 14.20 18.39 4.54
N SER A 212 14.83 17.21 4.44
CA SER A 212 16.11 17.04 3.76
C SER A 212 15.95 16.25 2.46
N PRO A 213 16.72 16.57 1.39
CA PRO A 213 16.67 15.82 0.15
C PRO A 213 17.02 14.34 0.36
N LYS A 214 16.19 13.46 -0.18
CA LYS A 214 16.39 12.01 -0.17
C LYS A 214 16.10 11.46 -1.56
N ALA A 215 17.05 10.69 -2.09
CA ALA A 215 16.85 9.92 -3.30
C ALA A 215 16.03 8.67 -2.97
N LEU A 216 14.88 8.52 -3.64
CA LEU A 216 14.04 7.33 -3.56
C LEU A 216 14.25 6.51 -4.83
N PRO A 217 14.91 5.35 -4.77
CA PRO A 217 15.20 4.59 -5.97
C PRO A 217 13.93 4.03 -6.60
N ILE A 218 13.81 4.07 -7.91
CA ILE A 218 12.66 3.51 -8.63
C ILE A 218 13.09 2.65 -9.80
N THR A 219 12.24 1.68 -10.12
CA THR A 219 12.23 1.01 -11.42
C THR A 219 10.86 1.19 -12.04
N ALA A 220 10.82 1.69 -13.27
CA ALA A 220 9.59 1.98 -13.99
C ALA A 220 9.67 1.48 -15.44
N ALA A 221 8.65 0.74 -15.86
CA ALA A 221 8.43 0.38 -17.26
C ALA A 221 7.42 1.35 -17.88
N LEU A 222 7.87 2.12 -18.87
CA LEU A 222 7.07 3.14 -19.52
C LEU A 222 6.31 2.52 -20.70
N LEU A 223 5.00 2.78 -20.73
CA LEU A 223 4.09 2.50 -21.82
C LEU A 223 3.64 3.83 -22.43
N ILE A 224 4.04 4.09 -23.66
CA ILE A 224 3.71 5.33 -24.37
C ILE A 224 2.52 5.05 -25.27
N ARG A 225 1.40 5.75 -25.05
CA ARG A 225 0.16 5.53 -25.81
C ARG A 225 -0.41 6.86 -26.26
N ASN A 226 -0.77 6.97 -27.55
CA ASN A 226 -1.54 8.09 -28.06
C ASN A 226 -3.01 8.04 -27.58
N ALA A 227 -3.79 9.10 -27.78
CA ALA A 227 -5.10 9.30 -27.14
C ALA A 227 -6.20 8.26 -27.45
N ASP A 228 -6.00 7.34 -28.40
CA ASP A 228 -6.96 6.35 -28.89
C ASP A 228 -6.85 4.97 -28.19
N PHE A 229 -6.32 4.92 -26.96
CA PHE A 229 -6.20 3.67 -26.20
C PHE A 229 -7.46 3.31 -25.39
N SER A 230 -7.63 2.01 -25.13
CA SER A 230 -8.61 1.52 -24.16
C SER A 230 -7.97 1.39 -22.78
N VAL A 231 -8.52 2.09 -21.77
CA VAL A 231 -8.06 2.03 -20.37
C VAL A 231 -8.07 0.59 -19.86
N ALA A 232 -9.12 -0.19 -20.16
CA ALA A 232 -9.24 -1.58 -19.72
C ALA A 232 -8.12 -2.46 -20.30
N ASN A 233 -7.81 -2.29 -21.59
CA ASN A 233 -6.71 -3.03 -22.21
C ASN A 233 -5.36 -2.60 -21.64
N LEU A 234 -5.17 -1.31 -21.37
CA LEU A 234 -3.93 -0.78 -20.82
C LEU A 234 -3.70 -1.22 -19.37
N LEU A 235 -4.75 -1.34 -18.56
CA LEU A 235 -4.68 -1.95 -17.23
C LEU A 235 -4.27 -3.42 -17.30
N MET A 236 -4.89 -4.19 -18.19
CA MET A 236 -4.54 -5.59 -18.41
C MET A 236 -3.08 -5.74 -18.86
N GLU A 237 -2.65 -4.93 -19.83
CA GLU A 237 -1.28 -4.89 -20.31
C GLU A 237 -0.30 -4.54 -19.18
N SER A 238 -0.62 -3.53 -18.37
CA SER A 238 0.21 -3.10 -17.24
C SER A 238 0.39 -4.21 -16.20
N LYS A 239 -0.69 -4.91 -15.86
CA LYS A 239 -0.63 -6.04 -14.92
C LYS A 239 0.24 -7.17 -15.47
N MET A 240 -0.02 -7.60 -16.70
CA MET A 240 0.76 -8.67 -17.34
C MET A 240 2.24 -8.29 -17.44
N LEU A 241 2.51 -7.04 -17.80
CA LEU A 241 3.85 -6.50 -17.91
C LEU A 241 4.61 -6.55 -16.59
N ARG A 242 4.00 -6.01 -15.52
CA ARG A 242 4.61 -6.01 -14.18
C ARG A 242 4.92 -7.44 -13.72
N GLU A 243 3.96 -8.35 -13.81
CA GLU A 243 4.16 -9.76 -13.43
C GLU A 243 5.30 -10.44 -14.19
N GLN A 244 5.50 -10.09 -15.47
CA GLN A 244 6.61 -10.65 -16.26
C GLN A 244 7.96 -10.03 -15.93
N LEU A 245 8.02 -8.72 -15.73
CA LEU A 245 9.23 -8.01 -15.34
C LEU A 245 9.71 -8.45 -13.96
N GLU A 246 8.79 -8.63 -13.01
CA GLU A 246 9.10 -9.18 -11.67
C GLU A 246 9.67 -10.60 -11.76
N LYS A 247 9.10 -11.46 -12.62
CA LYS A 247 9.66 -12.81 -12.85
C LYS A 247 11.07 -12.79 -13.45
N GLN A 248 11.45 -11.70 -14.11
CA GLN A 248 12.80 -11.52 -14.65
C GLN A 248 13.77 -10.87 -13.66
N GLY A 249 13.33 -10.58 -12.42
CA GLY A 249 14.16 -9.93 -11.40
C GLY A 249 14.48 -8.49 -11.77
N LEU A 250 13.59 -7.82 -12.52
CA LEU A 250 13.81 -6.44 -12.94
C LEU A 250 13.36 -5.42 -11.89
N GLU A 251 12.66 -5.85 -10.85
CA GLU A 251 12.21 -5.03 -9.73
C GLU A 251 13.35 -4.43 -8.90
N GLN A 252 13.01 -3.43 -8.09
CA GLN A 252 13.92 -2.82 -7.13
C GLN A 252 14.27 -3.79 -6.00
N SER A 253 15.55 -3.84 -5.63
CA SER A 253 15.99 -4.53 -4.41
C SER A 253 15.31 -3.91 -3.17
N PRO A 254 14.66 -4.71 -2.32
CA PRO A 254 13.97 -4.17 -1.15
C PRO A 254 14.96 -3.54 -0.17
N ASP A 255 14.73 -2.27 0.17
CA ASP A 255 15.40 -1.58 1.26
C ASP A 255 14.47 -1.57 2.48
N PRO A 256 14.82 -2.24 3.60
CA PRO A 256 13.99 -2.28 4.80
C PRO A 256 13.68 -0.89 5.40
N SER A 257 14.50 0.12 5.09
CA SER A 257 14.30 1.49 5.55
C SER A 257 13.29 2.29 4.73
N LEU A 258 12.85 1.76 3.59
CA LEU A 258 11.88 2.39 2.70
C LEU A 258 10.61 1.55 2.63
N PRO A 259 9.46 2.06 3.08
CA PRO A 259 8.20 1.34 3.03
C PRO A 259 7.66 1.33 1.60
N LEU A 260 8.13 0.36 0.82
CA LEU A 260 7.67 0.13 -0.55
C LEU A 260 6.19 -0.27 -0.58
N ARG A 261 5.49 0.24 -1.57
CA ARG A 261 4.13 -0.17 -1.97
C ARG A 261 4.21 -1.12 -3.16
N HIS A 262 4.94 -0.72 -4.19
CA HIS A 262 5.19 -1.51 -5.42
C HIS A 262 6.68 -1.44 -5.78
N PRO A 263 7.39 -2.57 -5.86
CA PRO A 263 8.84 -2.59 -6.14
C PRO A 263 9.17 -2.33 -7.63
N LEU A 264 8.16 -2.34 -8.49
CA LEU A 264 8.24 -2.04 -9.91
C LEU A 264 6.97 -1.28 -10.33
N LEU A 265 7.16 -0.17 -11.02
CA LEU A 265 6.07 0.62 -11.58
C LEU A 265 5.85 0.33 -13.07
N VAL A 266 4.60 0.43 -13.50
CA VAL A 266 4.28 0.68 -14.91
C VAL A 266 3.86 2.14 -15.05
N VAL A 267 4.47 2.90 -15.94
CA VAL A 267 4.19 4.33 -16.12
C VAL A 267 3.49 4.55 -17.44
N TRP A 268 2.27 5.07 -17.38
CA TRP A 268 1.54 5.48 -18.56
C TRP A 268 2.02 6.87 -18.98
N VAL A 269 2.56 6.98 -20.19
CA VAL A 269 2.92 8.26 -20.80
C VAL A 269 1.92 8.54 -21.91
N VAL A 270 1.04 9.50 -21.67
CA VAL A 270 -0.12 9.78 -22.52
C VAL A 270 -0.27 11.28 -22.81
N PRO A 271 -0.93 11.67 -23.92
CA PRO A 271 -1.26 13.06 -24.16
C PRO A 271 -2.10 13.65 -23.03
N ALA A 272 -1.81 14.89 -22.63
CA ALA A 272 -2.61 15.60 -21.63
C ALA A 272 -4.08 15.75 -22.06
N THR A 273 -4.35 15.77 -23.38
CA THR A 273 -5.69 15.83 -23.96
C THR A 273 -6.55 14.60 -23.67
N VAL A 274 -5.98 13.48 -23.22
CA VAL A 274 -6.75 12.30 -22.77
C VAL A 274 -7.69 12.65 -21.61
N PHE A 275 -7.29 13.61 -20.77
CA PHE A 275 -8.08 14.07 -19.62
C PHE A 275 -9.07 15.20 -19.95
N ASP A 276 -9.19 15.57 -21.23
CA ASP A 276 -10.24 16.49 -21.70
C ASP A 276 -11.60 15.78 -21.81
N ASP A 277 -11.63 14.44 -21.86
CA ASP A 277 -12.85 13.63 -21.88
C ASP A 277 -13.67 13.80 -20.58
N ASP A 278 -14.97 14.01 -20.75
CA ASP A 278 -15.92 14.23 -19.66
C ASP A 278 -16.17 12.99 -18.79
N ASP A 279 -15.85 11.81 -19.30
CA ASP A 279 -15.98 10.55 -18.56
C ASP A 279 -14.91 10.38 -17.48
N TRP A 280 -13.83 11.19 -17.47
CA TRP A 280 -12.86 11.18 -16.38
C TRP A 280 -13.41 11.87 -15.12
N PRO A 281 -13.35 11.20 -13.94
CA PRO A 281 -13.76 11.78 -12.67
C PRO A 281 -12.77 12.86 -12.22
N GLY A 282 -13.22 13.77 -11.35
CA GLY A 282 -12.35 14.80 -10.72
C GLY A 282 -12.62 16.24 -11.18
N GLY A 283 -13.59 16.47 -12.05
CA GLY A 283 -13.98 17.80 -12.50
C GLY A 283 -15.22 18.36 -11.80
N GLY A 284 -15.22 19.67 -11.51
CA GLY A 284 -16.36 20.41 -10.97
C GLY A 284 -16.96 21.40 -11.96
N THR A 285 -18.26 21.69 -11.83
CA THR A 285 -18.94 22.70 -12.66
C THR A 285 -18.28 24.07 -12.51
N GLY A 286 -17.94 24.72 -13.63
CA GLY A 286 -17.36 26.06 -13.65
C GLY A 286 -15.83 26.13 -13.53
N MET A 287 -15.13 24.98 -13.49
CA MET A 287 -13.66 24.97 -13.57
C MET A 287 -13.18 25.39 -14.97
N PRO A 288 -12.10 26.20 -15.07
CA PRO A 288 -11.41 26.43 -16.33
C PRO A 288 -10.88 25.12 -16.93
N PRO A 289 -10.74 25.00 -18.27
CA PRO A 289 -10.34 23.75 -18.93
C PRO A 289 -9.04 23.13 -18.39
N GLU A 290 -8.03 23.95 -18.11
CA GLU A 290 -6.74 23.48 -17.56
C GLU A 290 -6.88 22.95 -16.13
N ALA A 291 -7.63 23.65 -15.27
CA ALA A 291 -7.90 23.21 -13.91
C ALA A 291 -8.72 21.91 -13.89
N LEU A 292 -9.69 21.80 -14.79
CA LEU A 292 -10.51 20.60 -14.98
C LEU A 292 -9.63 19.39 -15.36
N ARG A 293 -8.74 19.58 -16.34
CA ARG A 293 -7.78 18.55 -16.78
C ARG A 293 -6.86 18.11 -15.66
N ASN A 294 -6.28 19.06 -14.91
CA ASN A 294 -5.37 18.76 -13.81
C ASN A 294 -6.08 18.02 -12.68
N ALA A 295 -7.33 18.40 -12.36
CA ALA A 295 -8.10 17.72 -11.32
C ALA A 295 -8.49 16.28 -11.74
N ARG A 296 -8.88 16.08 -13.01
CA ARG A 296 -9.12 14.75 -13.57
C ARG A 296 -7.88 13.86 -13.54
N ARG A 297 -6.76 14.41 -13.97
CA ARG A 297 -5.45 13.74 -13.92
C ARG A 297 -5.02 13.39 -12.49
N ALA A 298 -5.28 14.26 -11.52
CA ALA A 298 -4.96 14.01 -10.11
C ALA A 298 -5.74 12.80 -9.57
N ILE A 299 -7.06 12.75 -9.81
CA ILE A 299 -7.92 11.63 -9.39
C ILE A 299 -7.53 10.33 -10.12
N ALA A 300 -7.28 10.40 -11.43
CA ALA A 300 -6.83 9.25 -12.20
C ALA A 300 -5.50 8.70 -11.66
N GLY A 301 -4.53 9.56 -11.38
CA GLY A 301 -3.24 9.15 -10.82
C GLY A 301 -3.35 8.54 -9.43
N GLU A 302 -4.22 9.06 -8.55
CA GLU A 302 -4.44 8.47 -7.22
C GLU A 302 -5.01 7.05 -7.32
N TRP A 303 -5.96 6.84 -8.22
CA TRP A 303 -6.54 5.52 -8.48
C TRP A 303 -5.50 4.55 -9.07
N LEU A 304 -4.76 4.98 -10.10
CA LEU A 304 -3.74 4.17 -10.77
C LEU A 304 -2.56 3.83 -9.85
N ALA A 305 -2.17 4.74 -8.96
CA ALA A 305 -1.06 4.52 -8.02
C ALA A 305 -1.30 3.32 -7.09
N ARG A 306 -2.57 3.04 -6.74
CA ARG A 306 -2.93 1.86 -5.93
C ARG A 306 -2.59 0.56 -6.65
N GLU A 307 -2.68 0.56 -7.97
CA GLU A 307 -2.34 -0.57 -8.84
C GLU A 307 -0.85 -0.64 -9.21
N GLY A 308 -0.01 0.28 -8.72
CA GLY A 308 1.41 0.37 -9.07
C GLY A 308 1.62 1.02 -10.44
N ILE A 309 0.66 1.83 -10.88
CA ILE A 309 0.70 2.54 -12.15
C ILE A 309 0.97 4.02 -11.88
N GLY A 310 2.07 4.54 -12.43
CA GLY A 310 2.36 5.96 -12.48
C GLY A 310 1.75 6.60 -13.72
N LEU A 311 1.47 7.91 -13.66
CA LEU A 311 0.84 8.63 -14.76
C LEU A 311 1.67 9.87 -15.13
N VAL A 312 2.03 9.96 -16.40
CA VAL A 312 2.74 11.09 -17.01
C VAL A 312 1.90 11.61 -18.16
N ALA A 313 1.46 12.87 -18.05
CA ALA A 313 0.65 13.51 -19.07
C ALA A 313 1.44 14.63 -19.73
N THR A 314 1.68 14.54 -21.04
CA THR A 314 2.55 15.50 -21.74
C THR A 314 1.81 16.24 -22.86
N PRO A 315 2.24 17.45 -23.23
CA PRO A 315 1.72 18.14 -24.40
C PRO A 315 2.01 17.33 -25.68
N THR A 316 1.02 17.24 -26.57
CA THR A 316 1.16 16.69 -27.93
C THR A 316 2.03 17.56 -28.81
#